data_AF-A0ABD6EWP5-F1
#
_entry.id   AF-A0ABD6EWP5-F1
#
_cell.length_a   1.000
_cell.length_b   1.000
_cell.length_c   1.000
_cell.angle_alpha   90.00
_cell.angle_beta   90.00
_cell.angle_gamma   90.00
#
_symmetry.space_group_name_H-M   'P 1'
#
loop_
_entity.id
_entity.type
_entity.pdbx_description
1 polymer ?
#
loop_
_entity_poly.entity_id
_entity_poly.type
_entity_poly.pdbx_seq_one_letter_code
_entity_poly.pdbx_strand_id
1 'polypeptide(L)'
;MNKLKVKLNPALVKDLGDDKLLCLICNAQVKAKIWTAHSNGKKHHENIEALKKKRSVQVTAPLVTSKRRQSENDTLQQADSVISKRSRIETVTNATVSQKSEVPPWQRDQADGVEQSVAKPSSSKKIIEGVPEGFFDDEKLNSRVAETIEKQANMEVEYANFMSELDQAKRDEEVKGDEEDESSAIEKDIEQIDEQM
;
A
#
# COMPACT_ATOMS: atom_id res chain seq x y z
N MET A 1 -22.01 -26.06 -18.48
CA MET A 1 -21.87 -25.38 -17.16
C MET A 1 -20.65 -24.46 -17.20
N ASN A 2 -20.84 -23.15 -17.08
CA ASN A 2 -19.75 -22.17 -17.17
C ASN A 2 -18.95 -22.14 -15.86
N LYS A 3 -17.79 -22.81 -15.82
CA LYS A 3 -16.80 -22.63 -14.75
C LYS A 3 -16.15 -21.27 -14.94
N LEU A 4 -16.58 -20.27 -14.18
CA LEU A 4 -15.91 -18.98 -14.09
C LEU A 4 -14.47 -19.22 -13.64
N LYS A 5 -13.50 -18.99 -14.54
CA LYS A 5 -12.07 -19.07 -14.24
C LYS A 5 -11.69 -17.88 -13.36
N VAL A 6 -11.83 -18.03 -12.05
CA VAL A 6 -11.22 -17.11 -11.08
C VAL A 6 -9.70 -17.33 -11.15
N LYS A 7 -8.92 -16.26 -11.30
CA LYS A 7 -7.45 -16.33 -11.25
C LYS A 7 -7.04 -16.65 -9.80
N LEU A 8 -6.79 -17.93 -9.52
CA LEU A 8 -6.32 -18.41 -8.22
C LEU A 8 -4.79 -18.45 -8.22
N ASN A 9 -4.17 -17.92 -7.17
CA ASN A 9 -2.74 -18.06 -6.97
C ASN A 9 -2.47 -19.37 -6.18
N PRO A 10 -1.80 -20.36 -6.77
CA PRO A 10 -1.57 -21.66 -6.13
C PRO A 10 -0.67 -21.56 -4.89
N ALA A 11 0.06 -20.46 -4.69
CA ALA A 11 0.85 -20.24 -3.48
C ALA A 11 0.01 -19.88 -2.25
N LEU A 12 -1.23 -19.40 -2.46
CA LEU A 12 -2.11 -18.92 -1.38
C LEU A 12 -3.29 -19.87 -1.12
N VAL A 13 -3.60 -20.75 -2.07
CA VAL A 13 -4.82 -21.55 -2.10
C VAL A 13 -4.55 -22.98 -2.51
N LYS A 14 -5.19 -23.91 -1.82
CA LYS A 14 -5.32 -25.30 -2.23
C LYS A 14 -6.76 -25.60 -2.67
N ASP A 15 -6.94 -26.15 -3.86
CA ASP A 15 -8.24 -26.60 -4.37
C ASP A 15 -8.62 -27.92 -3.69
N LEU A 16 -9.81 -27.98 -3.07
CA LEU A 16 -10.30 -29.18 -2.38
C LEU A 16 -11.28 -30.02 -3.22
N GLY A 17 -11.62 -29.58 -4.44
CA GLY A 17 -12.36 -30.39 -5.44
C GLY A 17 -13.87 -30.13 -5.56
N ASP A 18 -14.49 -29.44 -4.60
CA ASP A 18 -15.97 -29.25 -4.55
C ASP A 18 -16.42 -27.78 -4.67
N ASP A 19 -15.81 -26.98 -5.55
CA ASP A 19 -15.92 -25.51 -5.59
C ASP A 19 -15.51 -24.82 -4.26
N LYS A 20 -14.80 -25.56 -3.41
CA LYS A 20 -14.23 -25.12 -2.14
C LYS A 20 -12.72 -24.99 -2.27
N LEU A 21 -12.22 -23.86 -1.78
CA LEU A 21 -10.83 -23.46 -1.74
C LEU A 21 -10.40 -23.37 -0.29
N LEU A 22 -9.22 -23.87 0.02
CA LEU A 22 -8.60 -23.70 1.33
C LEU A 22 -7.59 -22.56 1.25
N CYS A 23 -7.82 -21.49 1.99
CA CYS A 23 -6.81 -20.45 2.17
C CYS A 23 -5.71 -20.96 3.11
N LEU A 24 -4.46 -21.04 2.62
CA LEU A 24 -3.32 -21.51 3.41
C LEU A 24 -2.87 -20.50 4.48
N ILE A 25 -3.24 -19.23 4.32
CA ILE A 25 -2.90 -18.15 5.26
C ILE A 25 -3.89 -18.12 6.44
N CYS A 26 -5.18 -18.23 6.14
CA CYS A 26 -6.24 -18.18 7.15
C CYS A 26 -6.62 -19.57 7.68
N ASN A 27 -6.09 -20.64 7.08
CA ASN A 27 -6.50 -22.02 7.28
C ASN A 27 -8.04 -22.20 7.22
N ALA A 28 -8.68 -21.46 6.32
CA ALA A 28 -10.13 -21.33 6.22
C ALA A 28 -10.64 -21.84 4.88
N GLN A 29 -11.74 -22.60 4.90
CA GLN A 29 -12.42 -23.08 3.71
C GLN A 29 -13.38 -22.02 3.19
N VAL A 30 -13.23 -21.64 1.93
CA VAL A 30 -14.03 -20.61 1.26
C VAL A 30 -14.51 -21.12 -0.10
N LYS A 31 -15.67 -20.67 -0.57
CA LYS A 31 -16.16 -21.02 -1.91
C LYS A 31 -15.38 -20.26 -2.97
N ALA A 32 -15.18 -20.83 -4.16
CA ALA A 32 -14.46 -20.17 -5.25
C ALA A 32 -15.04 -18.80 -5.62
N LYS A 33 -16.37 -18.63 -5.52
CA LYS A 33 -17.07 -17.37 -5.79
C LYS A 33 -16.74 -16.24 -4.80
N ILE A 34 -16.39 -16.57 -3.55
CA ILE A 34 -16.05 -15.59 -2.51
C ILE A 34 -14.54 -15.42 -2.34
N TRP A 35 -13.73 -16.12 -3.13
CA TRP A 35 -12.28 -16.10 -3.02
C TRP A 35 -11.70 -14.69 -3.14
N THR A 36 -12.12 -13.95 -4.16
CA THR A 36 -11.64 -12.58 -4.41
C THR A 36 -11.94 -11.65 -3.23
N ALA A 37 -13.10 -11.81 -2.59
CA ALA A 37 -13.44 -11.03 -1.39
C ALA A 37 -12.68 -11.52 -0.15
N HIS A 38 -12.41 -12.83 -0.04
CA HIS A 38 -11.65 -13.41 1.06
C HIS A 38 -10.17 -13.00 1.01
N SER A 39 -9.53 -13.09 -0.15
CA SER A 39 -8.11 -12.73 -0.34
C SER A 39 -7.86 -11.25 -0.06
N ASN A 40 -8.83 -10.39 -0.38
CA ASN A 40 -8.73 -8.95 -0.16
C ASN A 40 -9.31 -8.53 1.21
N GLY A 41 -9.70 -9.49 2.04
CA GLY A 41 -10.33 -9.24 3.33
C GLY A 41 -9.32 -8.83 4.41
N LYS A 42 -9.78 -8.02 5.36
CA LYS A 42 -8.95 -7.51 6.48
C LYS A 42 -8.22 -8.62 7.25
N LYS A 43 -8.93 -9.70 7.59
CA LYS A 43 -8.36 -10.86 8.31
C LYS A 43 -7.24 -11.55 7.53
N HIS A 44 -7.34 -11.61 6.20
CA HIS A 44 -6.31 -12.22 5.36
C HIS A 44 -5.05 -11.34 5.35
N HIS A 45 -5.21 -10.03 5.18
CA HIS A 45 -4.12 -9.07 5.23
C HIS A 45 -3.42 -9.04 6.60
N GLU A 46 -4.17 -9.01 7.71
CA GLU A 46 -3.61 -9.05 9.07
C GLU A 46 -2.78 -10.32 9.29
N ASN A 47 -3.25 -11.48 8.81
CA ASN A 47 -2.51 -12.73 8.91
C ASN A 47 -1.25 -12.75 8.03
N ILE A 48 -1.28 -12.16 6.82
CA ILE A 48 -0.08 -11.99 5.98
C ILE A 48 0.98 -11.18 6.74
N GLU A 49 0.60 -10.05 7.32
CA GLU A 49 1.51 -9.19 8.07
C GLU A 49 2.07 -9.88 9.31
N ALA A 50 1.23 -10.61 10.04
CA ALA A 50 1.64 -11.39 11.19
C ALA A 50 2.65 -12.49 10.81
N LEU A 51 2.43 -13.20 9.70
CA LEU A 51 3.36 -14.21 9.20
C LEU A 51 4.66 -13.59 8.69
N LYS A 52 4.62 -12.42 8.03
CA LYS A 52 5.82 -11.67 7.61
C LYS A 52 6.67 -11.25 8.80
N LYS A 53 6.05 -10.68 9.85
CA LYS A 53 6.72 -10.30 11.10
C LYS A 53 7.28 -11.50 11.86
N LYS A 54 6.57 -12.63 11.86
CA LYS A 54 7.08 -13.87 12.46
C LYS A 54 8.26 -14.45 11.66
N ARG A 55 8.23 -14.36 10.33
CA ARG A 55 9.32 -14.82 9.45
C ARG A 55 10.59 -13.98 9.60
N SER A 56 10.49 -12.66 9.77
CA SER A 56 11.66 -11.81 10.00
C SER A 56 12.39 -12.12 11.31
N VAL A 57 11.70 -12.68 12.30
CA VAL A 57 12.29 -13.12 13.58
C VAL A 57 12.94 -14.51 13.48
N GLN A 58 12.58 -15.32 12.47
CA GLN A 58 13.07 -16.70 12.34
C GLN A 58 14.25 -16.88 11.37
N VAL A 59 14.78 -15.80 10.77
CA VAL A 59 16.00 -15.87 9.92
C VAL A 59 17.30 -15.94 10.75
N THR A 60 17.23 -15.78 12.08
CA THR A 60 18.37 -15.99 12.99
C THR A 60 18.21 -17.28 13.81
N ALA A 61 18.16 -18.43 13.16
CA ALA A 61 18.40 -19.71 13.84
C ALA A 61 18.87 -20.78 12.84
N PRO A 62 20.05 -21.40 13.05
CA PRO A 62 20.54 -22.42 12.14
C PRO A 62 19.76 -23.73 12.29
N LEU A 63 19.65 -24.39 11.14
CA LEU A 63 19.13 -25.72 10.89
C LEU A 63 19.51 -26.75 11.96
N VAL A 64 18.51 -27.28 12.68
CA VAL A 64 18.60 -28.61 13.27
C VAL A 64 17.40 -29.46 12.88
N THR A 65 17.76 -30.61 12.32
CA THR A 65 16.93 -31.73 11.95
C THR A 65 16.18 -32.29 13.18
N SER A 66 14.87 -32.55 13.07
CA SER A 66 14.20 -33.62 13.81
C SER A 66 12.73 -33.85 13.42
N LYS A 67 12.53 -35.00 12.75
CA LYS A 67 11.58 -36.07 13.08
C LYS A 67 10.07 -35.78 13.20
N ARG A 68 9.39 -36.14 12.11
CA ARG A 68 8.07 -36.80 12.00
C ARG A 68 7.48 -37.29 13.34
N ARG A 69 6.29 -36.81 13.69
CA ARG A 69 5.29 -37.55 14.48
C ARG A 69 3.91 -37.41 13.84
N GLN A 70 3.38 -38.55 13.42
CA GLN A 70 1.96 -38.79 13.20
C GLN A 70 1.29 -38.93 14.58
N SER A 71 0.06 -38.44 14.72
CA SER A 71 -0.93 -39.03 15.62
C SER A 71 -2.33 -38.64 15.16
N GLU A 72 -3.07 -39.66 14.75
CA GLU A 72 -4.52 -39.68 14.56
C GLU A 72 -5.25 -39.71 15.93
N ASN A 73 -6.59 -39.74 15.85
CA ASN A 73 -7.66 -39.70 16.86
C ASN A 73 -8.09 -38.28 17.30
N ASP A 74 -9.26 -37.79 16.87
CA ASP A 74 -10.64 -38.28 17.10
C ASP A 74 -11.02 -38.17 18.58
N THR A 75 -11.85 -37.17 18.91
CA THR A 75 -12.96 -37.28 19.86
C THR A 75 -13.82 -36.02 19.77
N LEU A 76 -15.09 -36.26 19.38
CA LEU A 76 -16.23 -35.37 19.50
C LEU A 76 -16.57 -35.07 20.97
N GLN A 77 -17.00 -33.83 21.23
CA GLN A 77 -17.92 -33.37 22.31
C GLN A 77 -18.03 -31.84 22.12
N GLN A 78 -19.09 -31.26 21.55
CA GLN A 78 -20.52 -31.23 21.93
C GLN A 78 -20.76 -30.64 23.33
N ALA A 79 -21.21 -29.39 23.34
CA ALA A 79 -21.99 -28.66 24.37
C ALA A 79 -21.76 -27.15 24.12
N ASP A 80 -22.69 -26.22 24.30
CA ASP A 80 -24.13 -26.25 24.39
C ASP A 80 -24.62 -24.84 24.09
N SER A 81 -25.90 -24.73 23.78
CA SER A 81 -26.62 -23.51 23.45
C SER A 81 -26.71 -22.55 24.65
N VAL A 82 -26.43 -21.25 24.47
CA VAL A 82 -27.13 -20.18 25.20
C VAL A 82 -27.26 -18.92 24.35
N ILE A 83 -28.46 -18.79 23.81
CA ILE A 83 -29.11 -17.57 23.33
C ILE A 83 -29.13 -16.54 24.46
N SER A 84 -28.64 -15.32 24.21
CA SER A 84 -28.92 -14.17 25.08
C SER A 84 -29.33 -12.94 24.26
N LYS A 85 -30.66 -12.86 24.11
CA LYS A 85 -31.55 -11.69 24.07
C LYS A 85 -31.09 -10.39 23.39
N ARG A 86 -31.80 -10.11 22.30
CA ARG A 86 -32.14 -8.77 21.77
C ARG A 86 -32.57 -7.82 22.89
N SER A 87 -32.03 -6.60 22.88
CA SER A 87 -32.66 -5.44 23.48
C SER A 87 -33.21 -4.55 22.37
N ARG A 88 -34.52 -4.37 22.43
CA ARG A 88 -35.36 -3.44 21.68
C ARG A 88 -35.34 -2.14 22.47
N ILE A 89 -35.03 -1.01 21.84
CA ILE A 89 -35.51 0.29 22.31
C ILE A 89 -36.05 1.05 21.11
N GLU A 90 -37.25 1.57 21.33
CA GLU A 90 -38.18 2.11 20.38
C GLU A 90 -37.87 3.58 20.07
N THR A 91 -38.30 3.92 18.86
CA THR A 91 -38.63 5.22 18.29
C THR A 91 -39.08 6.25 19.33
N VAL A 92 -38.40 7.40 19.37
CA VAL A 92 -38.97 8.64 19.89
C VAL A 92 -39.01 9.64 18.74
N THR A 93 -40.22 9.86 18.26
CA THR A 93 -40.62 10.95 17.39
C THR A 93 -40.42 12.28 18.09
N ASN A 94 -39.91 13.29 17.38
CA ASN A 94 -40.28 14.70 17.60
C ASN A 94 -40.05 15.48 16.30
N ALA A 95 -40.91 16.47 16.11
CA ALA A 95 -41.42 16.94 14.84
C ALA A 95 -40.76 18.25 14.34
N THR A 96 -41.04 18.52 13.05
CA THR A 96 -41.24 19.86 12.46
C THR A 96 -40.01 20.68 12.03
N VAL A 97 -39.65 20.47 10.76
CA VAL A 97 -39.47 21.47 9.67
C VAL A 97 -39.06 22.90 10.05
N SER A 98 -37.90 23.34 9.54
CA SER A 98 -37.79 24.64 8.86
C SER A 98 -36.58 24.64 7.92
N GLN A 99 -36.84 24.90 6.64
CA GLN A 99 -35.86 24.95 5.56
C GLN A 99 -35.07 26.27 5.54
N LYS A 100 -33.94 26.24 4.81
CA LYS A 100 -33.08 27.35 4.33
C LYS A 100 -31.83 27.55 5.21
N SER A 101 -30.61 27.35 4.74
CA SER A 101 -30.02 27.52 3.40
C SER A 101 -28.85 26.55 3.21
N GLU A 102 -28.76 25.98 2.02
CA GLU A 102 -27.72 25.07 1.58
C GLU A 102 -26.50 25.88 1.12
N VAL A 103 -25.52 26.03 2.01
CA VAL A 103 -24.13 26.26 1.59
C VAL A 103 -23.26 25.41 2.51
N PRO A 104 -22.48 24.47 1.97
CA PRO A 104 -21.61 23.67 2.80
C PRO A 104 -20.50 24.53 3.46
N PRO A 105 -20.09 24.21 4.70
CA PRO A 105 -19.14 25.04 5.46
C PRO A 105 -17.81 25.35 4.77
N TRP A 106 -17.38 24.55 3.78
CA TRP A 106 -16.15 24.77 3.01
C TRP A 106 -16.26 25.82 1.91
N GLN A 107 -17.47 26.33 1.64
CA GLN A 107 -17.75 27.24 0.52
C GLN A 107 -17.90 28.70 0.98
N ARG A 108 -17.51 29.05 2.21
CA ARG A 108 -17.76 30.38 2.80
C ARG A 108 -16.63 31.40 2.67
N ASP A 109 -15.41 31.03 2.34
CA ASP A 109 -14.30 32.01 2.31
C ASP A 109 -13.59 32.03 0.94
N GLN A 110 -14.15 32.82 0.02
CA GLN A 110 -13.41 33.41 -1.09
C GLN A 110 -13.88 34.86 -1.28
N ALA A 111 -13.42 35.74 -0.39
CA ALA A 111 -13.21 37.16 -0.64
C ALA A 111 -12.63 37.79 0.63
N ASP A 112 -11.30 37.87 0.69
CA ASP A 112 -10.56 39.13 0.83
C ASP A 112 -9.10 38.83 1.18
N GLY A 113 -8.21 39.29 0.31
CA GLY A 113 -6.77 39.07 0.42
C GLY A 113 -6.13 39.91 1.52
N VAL A 114 -5.12 39.33 2.17
CA VAL A 114 -3.94 40.03 2.69
C VAL A 114 -2.73 39.12 2.47
N GLU A 115 -1.72 39.70 1.85
CA GLU A 115 -0.43 39.12 1.54
C GLU A 115 0.44 38.88 2.79
N GLN A 116 1.37 37.92 2.64
CA GLN A 116 2.67 37.78 3.30
C GLN A 116 2.76 37.82 4.84
N SER A 117 3.16 36.69 5.42
CA SER A 117 4.45 36.63 6.13
C SER A 117 4.83 35.21 6.53
N VAL A 118 6.09 34.90 6.29
CA VAL A 118 6.80 33.69 6.70
C VAL A 118 7.02 33.79 8.21
N ALA A 119 6.23 33.09 9.03
CA ALA A 119 6.51 32.92 10.45
C ALA A 119 5.87 31.65 11.00
N LYS A 120 6.67 30.88 11.75
CA LYS A 120 6.35 29.60 12.43
C LYS A 120 4.94 29.60 13.06
N PRO A 121 4.13 28.54 12.89
CA PRO A 121 2.83 28.48 13.54
C PRO A 121 3.02 28.17 15.04
N SER A 122 2.83 29.22 15.85
CA SER A 122 2.58 29.14 17.28
C SER A 122 1.35 28.27 17.55
N SER A 123 1.59 27.11 18.16
CA SER A 123 0.60 26.09 18.49
C SER A 123 -0.13 26.42 19.80
N SER A 124 -1.15 27.29 19.78
CA SER A 124 -1.95 27.48 21.02
C SER A 124 -3.32 28.16 20.85
N LYS A 125 -4.04 28.02 19.73
CA LYS A 125 -5.41 28.61 19.61
C LYS A 125 -6.46 27.77 18.87
N LYS A 126 -6.32 26.44 18.82
CA LYS A 126 -7.36 25.53 18.29
C LYS A 126 -7.61 24.30 19.17
N ILE A 127 -7.57 24.47 20.49
CA ILE A 127 -8.02 23.43 21.42
C ILE A 127 -9.52 23.64 21.63
N ILE A 128 -10.32 22.69 21.15
CA ILE A 128 -11.75 22.62 21.43
C ILE A 128 -11.89 22.26 22.91
N GLU A 129 -12.51 23.15 23.69
CA GLU A 129 -12.69 22.97 25.13
C GLU A 129 -13.52 21.69 25.39
N GLY A 130 -12.90 20.71 26.08
CA GLY A 130 -13.49 19.40 26.36
C GLY A 130 -12.78 18.20 25.71
N VAL A 131 -11.81 18.43 24.83
CA VAL A 131 -10.95 17.35 24.31
C VAL A 131 -9.71 17.20 25.21
N PRO A 132 -9.43 15.99 25.76
CA PRO A 132 -8.22 15.74 26.53
C PRO A 132 -6.95 16.09 25.76
N GLU A 133 -6.03 16.77 26.42
CA GLU A 133 -4.70 17.08 25.89
C GLU A 133 -4.00 15.78 25.49
N GLY A 134 -3.54 15.68 24.24
CA GLY A 134 -2.98 14.44 23.67
C GLY A 134 -3.97 13.49 22.98
N PHE A 135 -5.26 13.84 22.84
CA PHE A 135 -6.23 13.03 22.08
C PHE A 135 -6.11 13.19 20.55
N PHE A 136 -5.65 14.35 20.06
CA PHE A 136 -5.42 14.60 18.63
C PHE A 136 -3.92 14.70 18.26
N ASP A 137 -3.03 14.75 19.25
CA ASP A 137 -1.59 14.91 19.06
C ASP A 137 -0.84 13.58 19.28
N ASP A 138 -1.26 12.54 18.57
CA ASP A 138 -0.52 11.28 18.53
C ASP A 138 0.78 11.50 17.74
N GLU A 139 1.89 11.76 18.43
CA GLU A 139 3.25 11.88 17.89
C GLU A 139 3.59 10.74 16.90
N LYS A 140 3.04 9.54 17.13
CA LYS A 140 3.20 8.36 16.28
C LYS A 140 2.47 8.46 14.93
N LEU A 141 1.31 9.13 14.87
CA LEU A 141 0.61 9.38 13.61
C LEU A 141 1.38 10.41 12.76
N ASN A 142 1.91 11.46 13.41
CA ASN A 142 2.78 12.43 12.74
C ASN A 142 4.07 11.78 12.22
N SER A 143 4.69 10.88 13.01
CA SER A 143 5.87 10.11 12.58
C SER A 143 5.58 9.19 11.39
N ARG A 144 4.44 8.47 11.39
CA ARG A 144 4.06 7.60 10.27
C ARG A 144 3.78 8.39 8.99
N VAL A 145 3.17 9.56 9.11
CA VAL A 145 2.94 10.46 7.96
C VAL A 145 4.28 11.00 7.45
N ALA A 146 5.19 11.41 8.33
CA ALA A 146 6.54 11.84 7.96
C ALA A 146 7.33 10.74 7.25
N GLU A 147 7.38 9.52 7.79
CA GLU A 147 8.07 8.38 7.15
C GLU A 147 7.48 8.06 5.77
N THR A 148 6.16 8.19 5.60
CA THR A 148 5.50 7.99 4.30
C THR A 148 5.89 9.09 3.30
N ILE A 149 5.96 10.34 3.74
CA ILE A 149 6.38 11.48 2.91
C ILE A 149 7.84 11.33 2.51
N GLU A 150 8.73 11.02 3.45
CA GLU A 150 10.16 10.81 3.18
C GLU A 150 10.38 9.65 2.20
N LYS A 151 9.68 8.53 2.41
CA LYS A 151 9.75 7.40 1.50
C LYS A 151 9.27 7.77 0.09
N GLN A 152 8.18 8.54 -0.01
CA GLN A 152 7.69 9.01 -1.29
C GLN A 152 8.69 9.96 -1.96
N ALA A 153 9.25 10.91 -1.21
CA ALA A 153 10.28 11.83 -1.70
C ALA A 153 11.53 11.07 -2.20
N ASN A 154 11.97 10.03 -1.47
CA ASN A 154 13.08 9.20 -1.92
C ASN A 154 12.76 8.47 -3.23
N MET A 155 11.54 7.92 -3.38
CA MET A 155 11.12 7.31 -4.65
C MET A 155 11.06 8.32 -5.79
N GLU A 156 10.60 9.55 -5.54
CA GLU A 156 10.55 10.62 -6.54
C GLU A 156 11.96 11.06 -6.96
N VAL A 157 12.90 11.14 -6.02
CA VAL A 157 14.32 11.44 -6.30
C VAL A 157 14.95 10.33 -7.15
N GLU A 158 14.75 9.06 -6.78
CA GLU A 158 15.28 7.93 -7.57
C GLU A 158 14.69 7.91 -8.99
N TYR A 159 13.40 8.23 -9.14
CA TYR A 159 12.76 8.35 -10.44
C TYR A 159 13.32 9.50 -11.27
N ALA A 160 13.51 10.68 -10.66
CA ALA A 160 14.08 11.83 -11.35
C ALA A 160 15.51 11.56 -11.82
N ASN A 161 16.33 10.90 -10.98
CA ASN A 161 17.68 10.49 -11.35
C ASN A 161 17.64 9.52 -12.54
N PHE A 162 16.77 8.50 -12.52
CA PHE A 162 16.64 7.55 -13.63
C PHE A 162 16.22 8.22 -14.94
N MET A 163 15.25 9.14 -14.89
CA MET A 163 14.82 9.89 -16.08
C MET A 163 15.96 10.76 -16.62
N SER A 164 16.70 11.43 -15.74
CA SER A 164 17.85 12.24 -16.14
C SER A 164 18.99 11.39 -16.71
N GLU A 165 19.19 10.16 -16.21
CA GLU A 165 20.21 9.23 -16.70
C GLU A 165 19.88 8.76 -18.12
N LEU A 166 18.61 8.47 -18.41
CA LEU A 166 18.18 8.16 -19.79
C LEU A 166 18.41 9.33 -20.75
N ASP A 167 18.06 10.55 -20.32
CA ASP A 167 18.29 11.75 -21.11
C ASP A 167 19.79 12.03 -21.31
N GLN A 168 20.61 11.76 -20.30
CA GLN A 168 22.06 11.89 -20.39
C GLN A 168 22.65 10.85 -21.35
N ALA A 169 22.27 9.58 -21.22
CA ALA A 169 22.73 8.51 -22.11
C ALA A 169 22.38 8.81 -23.58
N LYS A 170 21.18 9.34 -23.83
CA LYS A 170 20.79 9.77 -25.18
C LYS A 170 21.66 10.89 -25.73
N ARG A 171 21.97 11.89 -24.89
CA ARG A 171 22.85 13.00 -25.26
C ARG A 171 24.28 12.52 -25.50
N ASP A 172 24.78 11.63 -24.66
CA ASP A 172 26.13 11.06 -24.78
C ASP A 172 26.26 10.23 -26.08
N GLU A 173 25.21 9.49 -26.47
CA GLU A 173 25.17 8.76 -27.73
C GLU A 173 25.15 9.70 -28.96
N GLU A 174 24.42 10.82 -28.89
CA GLU A 174 24.42 11.85 -29.93
C GLU A 174 25.81 12.49 -30.07
N VAL A 175 26.41 12.93 -28.96
CA VAL A 175 27.77 13.52 -28.96
C VAL A 175 28.80 12.54 -29.49
N LYS A 176 28.72 11.26 -29.08
CA LYS A 176 29.64 10.23 -29.57
C LYS A 176 29.50 9.98 -31.07
N GLY A 177 28.28 10.06 -31.61
CA GLY A 177 28.05 9.99 -33.06
C GLY A 177 28.72 11.15 -33.80
N ASP A 178 28.55 12.37 -33.30
CA ASP A 178 29.17 13.56 -33.89
C ASP A 178 30.71 13.48 -33.86
N GLU A 179 31.30 13.00 -32.74
CA GLU A 179 32.74 12.77 -32.61
C GLU A 179 33.26 11.69 -33.57
N GLU A 180 32.50 10.61 -33.78
CA GLU A 180 32.85 9.55 -34.74
C GLU A 180 32.81 10.07 -36.19
N ASP A 181 31.82 10.91 -36.53
CA ASP A 181 31.71 11.55 -37.84
C ASP A 181 32.87 12.52 -38.11
N GLU A 182 33.24 13.36 -37.12
CA GLU A 182 34.41 14.24 -37.22
C GLU A 182 35.71 13.44 -37.34
N SER A 183 35.87 12.39 -36.54
CA SER A 183 37.03 11.50 -36.61
C SER A 183 37.15 10.84 -37.99
N SER A 184 36.03 10.39 -38.57
CA SER A 184 36.01 9.80 -39.91
C SER A 184 36.33 10.83 -41.01
N ALA A 185 35.96 12.10 -40.82
CA ALA A 185 36.33 13.16 -41.76
C ALA A 185 37.84 13.42 -41.70
N ILE A 186 38.40 13.53 -40.50
CA ILE A 186 39.85 13.74 -40.29
C ILE A 186 40.66 12.55 -40.85
N GLU A 187 40.20 11.31 -40.63
CA GLU A 187 40.87 10.11 -41.15
C GLU A 187 40.96 10.13 -42.68
N LYS A 188 39.86 10.48 -43.37
CA LYS A 188 39.85 10.63 -44.83
C LYS A 188 40.79 11.73 -45.32
N ASP A 189 40.83 12.86 -44.62
CA ASP A 189 41.73 13.97 -44.97
C ASP A 189 43.21 13.55 -44.86
N ILE A 190 43.55 12.74 -43.84
CA ILE A 190 44.91 12.19 -43.67
C ILE A 190 45.25 11.20 -44.77
N GLU A 191 44.35 10.25 -45.07
CA GLU A 191 44.55 9.28 -46.16
C GLU A 191 44.80 9.99 -47.50
N GLN A 192 44.06 11.06 -47.77
CA GLN A 192 44.24 11.86 -48.98
C GLN A 192 45.62 12.55 -49.04
N ILE A 193 46.15 13.01 -47.91
CA ILE A 193 47.50 13.61 -47.84
C ILE A 193 48.57 12.55 -48.14
N ASP A 194 48.45 11.35 -47.56
CA ASP A 194 49.39 10.25 -47.78
C ASP A 194 49.41 9.78 -49.23
N GLU A 195 48.27 9.80 -49.93
CA GLU A 195 48.21 9.45 -51.36
C GLU A 195 48.87 10.51 -52.26
N GLN A 196 48.98 11.77 -51.81
CA GLN A 196 49.59 12.87 -52.57
C GLN A 196 51.12 13.02 -52.35
N MET A 197 51.72 12.24 -51.46
CA MET A 197 53.16 12.22 -51.15
C MET A 197 53.92 11.15 -51.96
#